data_AF-A0A505IE44-F1
#
_entry.id   AF-A0A505IE44-F1
#
_cell.length_a   1.000
_cell.length_b   1.000
_cell.length_c   1.000
_cell.angle_alpha   90.00
_cell.angle_beta   90.00
_cell.angle_gamma   90.00
#
_symmetry.space_group_name_H-M   'P 1'
#
loop_
_entity.id
_entity.type
_entity.pdbx_description
1 polymer ?
#
loop_
_entity_poly.entity_id
_entity_poly.type
_entity_poly.pdbx_seq_one_letter_code
_entity_poly.pdbx_strand_id
1 'polypeptide(L)'
;MAAQRPKLHIGAWPFAMDFGDDSDSIFYNASLVTRGAGSYALNSGAYVLMPSIGYCFIYDPMMRIVAAMDNTVDYQEHPILYHTLDGSELHGTQDHDPNAQASWAVLQQLNDAFPVTIPREQGSLVPRREKSVQYLTSAEMRWSEIAPGTPWPEHLAQ
;
A
#
# COMPACT_ATOMS: atom_id res chain seq x y z
N MET A 1 -5.86 3.71 -6.55
CA MET A 1 -5.55 3.90 -5.12
C MET A 1 -6.61 4.85 -4.55
N ALA A 2 -6.96 4.76 -3.27
CA ALA A 2 -7.90 5.63 -2.54
C ALA A 2 -9.41 5.24 -2.46
N ALA A 3 -9.83 4.06 -2.92
CA ALA A 3 -11.17 3.56 -2.56
C ALA A 3 -11.30 3.30 -1.05
N GLN A 4 -10.19 2.92 -0.41
CA GLN A 4 -10.03 2.87 1.03
C GLN A 4 -9.21 4.07 1.48
N ARG A 5 -9.62 4.69 2.59
CA ARG A 5 -8.91 5.79 3.27
C ARG A 5 -8.39 5.30 4.62
N PRO A 6 -7.33 4.46 4.64
CA PRO A 6 -6.69 4.11 5.90
C PRO A 6 -6.20 5.40 6.57
N LYS A 7 -6.22 5.44 7.90
CA LYS A 7 -5.69 6.58 8.66
C LYS A 7 -4.22 6.39 9.03
N LEU A 8 -3.80 5.13 9.06
CA LEU A 8 -2.45 4.69 9.34
C LEU A 8 -2.06 3.61 8.32
N HIS A 9 -0.88 3.73 7.74
CA HIS A 9 -0.31 2.72 6.85
C HIS A 9 1.12 2.43 7.27
N ILE A 10 1.50 1.16 7.26
CA ILE A 10 2.88 0.71 7.47
C ILE A 10 3.41 0.28 6.11
N GLY A 11 4.42 0.99 5.62
CA GLY A 11 5.03 0.72 4.33
C GLY A 11 5.81 -0.60 4.33
N ALA A 12 5.79 -1.29 3.19
CA ALA A 12 6.49 -2.56 2.99
C ALA A 12 7.87 -2.39 2.33
N TRP A 13 8.58 -1.30 2.65
CA TRP A 13 9.88 -0.97 2.05
C TRP A 13 11.00 -1.10 3.08
N PRO A 14 11.65 -2.27 3.20
CA PRO A 14 12.45 -2.61 4.38
C PRO A 14 13.85 -2.00 4.39
N PHE A 15 14.25 -1.26 3.35
CA PHE A 15 15.61 -0.71 3.24
C PHE A 15 15.63 0.65 2.52
N ALA A 16 16.30 1.62 3.12
CA ALA A 16 16.46 2.96 2.59
C ALA A 16 17.78 3.57 3.09
N MET A 17 18.57 4.10 2.18
CA MET A 17 19.78 4.86 2.44
C MET A 17 19.44 6.34 2.68
N ASP A 18 20.39 7.10 3.21
CA ASP A 18 20.20 8.54 3.41
C ASP A 18 20.04 9.31 2.11
N PHE A 19 19.56 10.55 2.22
CA PHE A 19 19.45 11.45 1.09
C PHE A 19 20.82 11.70 0.45
N GLY A 20 20.93 11.45 -0.85
CA GLY A 20 22.17 11.63 -1.60
C GLY A 20 23.18 10.48 -1.43
N ASP A 21 22.84 9.45 -0.66
CA ASP A 21 23.61 8.20 -0.62
C ASP A 21 23.04 7.22 -1.66
N ASP A 22 23.83 6.99 -2.71
CA ASP A 22 23.55 6.04 -3.79
C ASP A 22 24.58 4.88 -3.81
N SER A 23 25.29 4.65 -2.69
CA SER A 23 26.42 3.72 -2.63
C SER A 23 26.06 2.26 -2.92
N ASP A 24 24.84 1.84 -2.58
CA ASP A 24 24.30 0.51 -2.91
C ASP A 24 23.44 0.56 -4.19
N SER A 25 22.35 1.35 -4.16
CA SER A 25 21.49 1.53 -5.31
C SER A 25 20.66 2.81 -5.20
N ILE A 26 20.46 3.49 -6.33
CA ILE A 26 19.54 4.63 -6.44
C ILE A 26 18.12 4.27 -6.00
N PHE A 27 17.70 3.00 -6.13
CA PHE A 27 16.37 2.54 -5.72
C PHE A 27 16.18 2.57 -4.20
N TYR A 28 17.27 2.52 -3.44
CA TYR A 28 17.25 2.60 -1.99
C TYR A 28 17.48 4.02 -1.47
N ASN A 29 17.80 4.99 -2.32
CA ASN A 29 17.98 6.36 -1.88
C ASN A 29 16.70 6.92 -1.23
N ALA A 30 16.82 7.57 -0.07
CA ALA A 30 15.69 8.20 0.62
C ALA A 30 14.87 9.12 -0.31
N SER A 31 15.49 9.77 -1.29
CA SER A 31 14.79 10.60 -2.29
C SER A 31 13.73 9.83 -3.07
N LEU A 32 13.98 8.57 -3.42
CA LEU A 32 13.05 7.73 -4.16
C LEU A 32 12.00 7.11 -3.23
N VAL A 33 12.45 6.57 -2.10
CA VAL A 33 11.60 5.92 -1.10
C VAL A 33 10.57 6.90 -0.53
N THR A 34 11.01 8.10 -0.16
CA THR A 34 10.14 9.15 0.37
C THR A 34 9.13 9.66 -0.66
N ARG A 35 9.50 9.75 -1.95
CA ARG A 35 8.55 10.15 -3.00
C ARG A 35 7.46 9.11 -3.23
N GLY A 36 7.82 7.82 -3.23
CA GLY A 36 6.85 6.73 -3.33
C GLY A 36 5.89 6.71 -2.14
N ALA A 37 6.43 6.73 -0.92
CA ALA A 37 5.64 6.78 0.31
C ALA A 37 4.78 8.04 0.42
N GLY A 38 5.32 9.18 0.01
CA GLY A 38 4.64 10.47 0.04
C GLY A 38 3.44 10.54 -0.90
N SER A 39 3.55 9.96 -2.09
CA SER A 39 2.41 9.79 -2.99
C SER A 39 1.30 8.97 -2.35
N TYR A 40 1.65 7.89 -1.63
CA TYR A 40 0.66 7.11 -0.90
C TYR A 40 0.00 7.92 0.23
N ALA A 41 0.79 8.62 1.06
CA ALA A 41 0.30 9.45 2.17
C ALA A 41 -0.72 10.47 1.67
N LEU A 42 -0.37 11.22 0.61
CA LEU A 42 -1.25 12.21 0.00
C LEU A 42 -2.53 11.60 -0.58
N ASN A 43 -2.41 10.50 -1.33
CA ASN A 43 -3.56 9.89 -2.01
C ASN A 43 -4.52 9.19 -1.03
N SER A 44 -3.99 8.60 0.03
CA SER A 44 -4.78 7.91 1.06
C SER A 44 -5.32 8.85 2.13
N GLY A 45 -4.65 9.98 2.37
CA GLY A 45 -4.87 10.82 3.54
C GLY A 45 -4.42 10.15 4.85
N ALA A 46 -3.50 9.18 4.77
CA ALA A 46 -3.02 8.43 5.91
C ALA A 46 -1.70 8.99 6.44
N TYR A 47 -1.45 8.79 7.73
CA TYR A 47 -0.08 8.73 8.22
C TYR A 47 0.61 7.48 7.65
N VAL A 48 1.83 7.64 7.15
CA VAL A 48 2.61 6.53 6.60
C VAL A 48 3.87 6.34 7.40
N LEU A 49 3.99 5.19 8.06
CA LEU A 49 5.16 4.77 8.81
C LEU A 49 6.02 3.93 7.88
N MET A 50 7.27 4.35 7.70
CA MET A 50 8.24 3.66 6.84
C MET A 50 9.31 3.02 7.71
N PRO A 51 9.05 1.79 8.21
CA PRO A 51 10.09 1.02 8.88
C PRO A 51 11.14 0.62 7.85
N SER A 52 12.40 0.84 8.18
CA SER A 52 13.51 0.60 7.27
C SER A 52 14.76 0.21 8.05
N ILE A 53 15.58 -0.65 7.46
CA ILE A 53 17.00 -0.75 7.79
C ILE A 53 17.67 0.43 7.09
N GLY A 54 18.04 1.44 7.87
CA GLY A 54 18.54 2.71 7.38
C GLY A 54 17.58 3.87 7.65
N TYR A 55 17.48 4.79 6.69
CA TYR A 55 16.64 5.98 6.82
C TYR A 55 15.18 5.57 7.06
N CYS A 56 14.66 5.85 8.25
CA CYS A 56 13.28 5.57 8.62
C CYS A 56 12.55 6.87 8.93
N PHE A 57 11.25 6.92 8.63
CA PHE A 57 10.50 8.17 8.71
C PHE A 57 9.00 7.94 8.83
N ILE A 58 8.29 9.01 9.21
CA ILE A 58 6.84 9.06 9.33
C ILE A 58 6.34 10.25 8.52
N TYR A 59 5.40 9.99 7.62
CA TYR A 59 4.66 11.03 6.90
C TYR A 59 3.34 11.37 7.58
N ASP A 60 2.98 12.65 7.57
CA ASP A 60 1.61 13.09 7.76
C ASP A 60 0.78 12.94 6.46
N PRO A 61 -0.57 13.06 6.53
CA PRO A 61 -1.45 13.03 5.37
C PRO A 61 -1.16 14.09 4.28
N MET A 62 -0.37 15.11 4.59
CA MET A 62 0.00 16.21 3.69
C MET A 62 1.38 16.02 3.06
N MET A 63 1.98 14.82 3.17
CA MET A 63 3.30 14.49 2.65
C MET A 63 4.43 15.28 3.34
N ARG A 64 4.29 15.59 4.64
CA ARG A 64 5.35 16.17 5.46
C ARG A 64 5.97 15.11 6.36
N ILE A 65 7.29 15.05 6.37
CA ILE A 65 8.02 14.17 7.29
C ILE A 65 7.93 14.78 8.69
N VAL A 66 7.23 14.12 9.61
CA VAL A 66 6.99 14.61 10.98
C VAL A 66 7.96 13.99 11.99
N ALA A 67 8.60 12.89 11.63
CA ALA A 67 9.69 12.27 12.36
C ALA A 67 10.57 11.49 11.38
N ALA A 68 11.87 11.49 11.59
CA ALA A 68 12.82 10.69 10.83
C ALA A 68 14.06 10.35 11.66
N MET A 69 14.79 9.34 11.21
CA MET A 69 16.10 8.97 11.72
C MET A 69 16.96 8.55 10.54
N ASP A 70 18.13 9.16 10.43
CA ASP A 70 19.10 8.90 9.37
C ASP A 70 19.73 7.51 9.54
N ASN A 71 20.20 6.93 8.42
CA ASN A 71 20.89 5.65 8.39
C ASN A 71 22.19 5.66 9.22
N THR A 72 22.81 6.82 9.36
CA THR A 72 24.07 7.02 10.10
C THR A 72 23.91 7.06 11.63
N VAL A 73 22.68 7.08 12.15
CA VAL A 73 22.43 7.09 13.59
C VAL A 73 22.79 5.73 14.20
N ASP A 74 23.37 5.73 15.41
CA ASP A 74 23.63 4.49 16.14
C ASP A 74 22.31 3.89 16.64
N TYR A 75 21.88 2.79 16.01
CA TYR A 75 20.68 2.05 16.39
C TYR A 75 20.75 1.39 17.78
N GLN A 76 21.94 1.26 18.38
CA GLN A 76 22.06 0.81 19.76
C GLN A 76 21.64 1.92 20.74
N GLU A 77 21.92 3.18 20.40
CA GLU A 77 21.53 4.34 21.21
C GLU A 77 20.10 4.80 20.88
N HIS A 78 19.70 4.69 19.60
CA HIS A 78 18.41 5.11 19.08
C HIS A 78 17.66 3.95 18.40
N PRO A 79 17.19 2.96 19.17
CA PRO A 79 16.60 1.75 18.60
C PRO A 79 15.21 1.96 17.97
N ILE A 80 14.55 3.08 18.26
CA ILE A 80 13.14 3.32 17.88
C ILE A 80 12.93 4.78 17.49
N LEU A 81 12.33 4.99 16.32
CA LEU A 81 11.66 6.23 15.95
C LEU A 81 10.21 6.21 16.47
N TYR A 82 9.81 7.24 17.20
CA TYR A 82 8.44 7.38 17.68
C TYR A 82 7.90 8.78 17.38
N HIS A 83 6.58 8.87 17.20
CA HIS A 83 5.87 10.13 17.00
C HIS A 83 4.46 10.00 17.58
N THR A 84 3.94 11.10 18.16
CA THR A 84 2.58 11.13 18.70
C THR A 84 1.65 11.73 17.67
N LEU A 85 0.55 11.02 17.39
CA LEU A 85 -0.47 11.44 16.44
C LEU A 85 -1.67 12.00 17.18
N ASP A 86 -2.30 13.04 16.62
CA ASP A 86 -3.59 13.50 17.12
C ASP A 86 -4.67 12.48 16.75
N GLY A 87 -5.20 11.78 17.76
CA GLY A 87 -6.23 10.76 17.58
C GLY A 87 -7.58 11.31 17.14
N SER A 88 -7.81 12.62 17.23
CA SER A 88 -9.05 13.24 16.74
C SER A 88 -9.21 13.08 15.22
N GLU A 89 -8.10 13.00 14.48
CA GLU A 89 -8.07 12.78 13.04
C GLU A 89 -8.37 11.31 12.65
N LEU A 90 -8.18 10.36 13.58
CA LEU A 90 -8.33 8.92 13.35
C LEU A 90 -9.79 8.44 13.41
N HIS A 91 -10.65 9.09 14.19
CA HIS A 91 -11.96 8.53 14.57
C HIS A 91 -13.19 9.23 13.97
N GLY A 92 -13.01 10.30 13.18
CA GLY A 92 -14.12 11.14 12.70
C GLY A 92 -14.35 11.17 11.18
N THR A 93 -13.54 10.48 10.38
CA THR A 93 -13.56 10.62 8.92
C THR A 93 -13.95 9.31 8.23
N GLN A 94 -14.69 9.38 7.11
CA GLN A 94 -15.10 8.20 6.34
C GLN A 94 -13.90 7.31 5.98
N ASP A 95 -14.08 5.98 6.09
CA ASP A 95 -13.05 4.97 5.77
C ASP A 95 -12.90 4.71 4.26
N HIS A 96 -13.76 5.32 3.45
CA HIS A 96 -13.74 5.25 1.99
C HIS A 96 -14.19 6.59 1.40
N ASP A 97 -13.79 6.87 0.16
CA ASP A 97 -14.28 8.03 -0.59
C ASP A 97 -14.86 7.57 -1.94
N PRO A 98 -16.18 7.69 -2.14
CA PRO A 98 -16.83 7.28 -3.39
C PRO A 98 -16.39 8.12 -4.59
N ASN A 99 -15.82 9.31 -4.37
CA ASN A 99 -15.27 10.17 -5.41
C ASN A 99 -13.77 9.92 -5.66
N ALA A 100 -13.10 9.17 -4.78
CA ALA A 100 -11.71 8.76 -4.96
C ALA A 100 -11.61 7.52 -5.86
N GLN A 101 -12.17 7.63 -7.06
CA GLN A 101 -12.37 6.51 -7.99
C GLN A 101 -11.12 6.13 -8.81
N ALA A 102 -9.96 6.67 -8.45
CA ALA A 102 -8.73 6.58 -9.25
C ALA A 102 -8.28 5.14 -9.56
N SER A 103 -8.64 4.14 -8.74
CA SER A 103 -8.39 2.73 -9.08
C SER A 103 -9.53 2.03 -9.80
N TRP A 104 -10.77 2.17 -9.37
CA TRP A 104 -11.85 1.29 -9.87
C TRP A 104 -12.57 1.90 -11.08
N ALA A 105 -12.89 3.20 -11.06
CA ALA A 105 -13.59 3.81 -12.19
C ALA A 105 -12.68 3.98 -13.39
N VAL A 106 -11.36 4.20 -13.19
CA VAL A 106 -10.39 4.20 -14.29
C VAL A 106 -10.33 2.84 -14.97
N LEU A 107 -10.31 1.74 -14.19
CA LEU A 107 -10.38 0.38 -14.76
C LEU A 107 -11.71 0.14 -15.48
N GLN A 108 -12.82 0.63 -14.93
CA GLN A 108 -14.13 0.55 -15.57
C GLN A 108 -14.15 1.32 -16.89
N GLN A 109 -13.63 2.55 -16.91
CA GLN A 109 -13.50 3.36 -18.12
C GLN A 109 -12.60 2.70 -19.17
N LEU A 110 -11.47 2.10 -18.75
CA LEU A 110 -10.60 1.35 -19.66
C LEU A 110 -11.31 0.14 -20.25
N ASN A 111 -12.07 -0.61 -19.45
CA ASN A 111 -12.86 -1.73 -19.91
C ASN A 111 -13.98 -1.30 -20.88
N ASP A 112 -14.67 -0.21 -20.56
CA ASP A 112 -15.78 0.33 -21.35
C ASP A 112 -15.29 0.96 -22.66
N ALA A 113 -14.12 1.61 -22.65
CA ALA A 113 -13.48 2.19 -23.84
C ALA A 113 -12.70 1.16 -24.67
N PHE A 114 -12.59 -0.09 -24.22
CA PHE A 114 -11.84 -1.12 -24.93
C PHE A 114 -12.49 -1.39 -26.30
N PRO A 115 -11.73 -1.34 -27.42
CA PRO A 115 -12.30 -1.47 -28.75
C PRO A 115 -13.12 -2.74 -28.93
N VAL A 116 -14.33 -2.59 -29.46
CA VAL A 116 -15.29 -3.71 -29.66
C VAL A 116 -14.73 -4.78 -30.61
N THR A 117 -13.79 -4.39 -31.47
CA THR A 117 -13.15 -5.25 -32.48
C THR A 117 -12.10 -6.18 -31.90
N ILE A 118 -11.64 -5.95 -30.67
CA ILE A 118 -10.67 -6.81 -30.00
C ILE A 118 -11.43 -7.75 -29.06
N PRO A 119 -11.36 -9.09 -29.28
CA PRO A 119 -12.06 -10.05 -28.44
C PRO A 119 -11.50 -10.02 -27.01
N ARG A 120 -12.40 -9.96 -26.02
CA ARG A 120 -12.07 -9.98 -24.60
C ARG A 120 -11.92 -11.43 -24.12
N GLU A 121 -10.83 -12.07 -24.52
CA GLU A 121 -10.50 -13.43 -24.11
C GLU A 121 -9.63 -13.43 -22.86
N GLN A 122 -9.96 -14.27 -21.89
CA GLN A 122 -9.19 -14.38 -20.65
C GLN A 122 -7.92 -15.20 -20.89
N GLY A 123 -6.76 -14.55 -20.78
CA GLY A 123 -5.46 -15.22 -20.86
C GLY A 123 -5.14 -16.09 -19.64
N SER A 124 -4.14 -16.96 -19.76
CA SER A 124 -3.70 -17.86 -18.68
C SER A 124 -2.84 -17.18 -17.60
N LEU A 125 -2.27 -16.02 -17.90
CA LEU A 125 -1.33 -15.33 -17.00
C LEU A 125 -2.02 -14.57 -15.85
N VAL A 126 -3.28 -14.17 -16.03
CA VAL A 126 -4.03 -13.41 -15.02
C VAL A 126 -5.44 -14.00 -14.90
N PRO A 127 -5.62 -15.13 -14.20
CA PRO A 127 -6.93 -15.70 -13.98
C PRO A 127 -7.79 -14.75 -13.14
N ARG A 128 -8.98 -14.37 -13.62
CA ARG A 128 -10.00 -13.68 -12.84
C ARG A 128 -10.40 -14.58 -11.67
N ARG A 129 -10.34 -14.03 -10.46
CA ARG A 129 -10.73 -14.70 -9.21
C ARG A 129 -11.63 -13.77 -8.43
N GLU A 130 -12.87 -14.16 -8.25
CA GLU A 130 -13.78 -13.48 -7.33
C GLU A 130 -13.67 -14.17 -5.97
N LYS A 131 -13.35 -13.39 -4.93
CA LYS A 131 -13.31 -13.85 -3.55
C LYS A 131 -14.36 -13.07 -2.78
N SER A 132 -15.40 -13.74 -2.30
CA SER A 132 -16.39 -13.09 -1.46
C SER A 132 -15.78 -12.69 -0.13
N VAL A 133 -16.26 -11.59 0.46
CA VAL A 133 -15.83 -11.15 1.80
C VAL A 133 -16.08 -12.26 2.82
N GLN A 134 -17.21 -12.98 2.69
CA GLN A 134 -17.55 -14.13 3.55
C GLN A 134 -16.50 -15.24 3.51
N TYR A 135 -15.90 -15.53 2.34
CA TYR A 135 -14.80 -16.48 2.28
C TYR A 135 -13.52 -15.95 2.92
N LEU A 136 -13.17 -14.70 2.66
CA LEU A 136 -11.95 -14.10 3.21
C LEU A 136 -11.98 -14.00 4.74
N THR A 137 -13.17 -13.95 5.34
CA THR A 137 -13.38 -13.90 6.79
C THR A 137 -13.81 -15.24 7.39
N SER A 138 -13.93 -16.31 6.62
CA SER A 138 -14.30 -17.63 7.14
C SER A 138 -13.08 -18.40 7.65
N ALA A 139 -13.33 -19.37 8.52
CA ALA A 139 -12.32 -20.33 8.99
C ALA A 139 -11.80 -21.26 7.87
N GLU A 140 -12.44 -21.24 6.70
CA GLU A 140 -12.06 -22.04 5.53
C GLU A 140 -11.10 -21.31 4.59
N MET A 141 -10.79 -20.04 4.88
CA MET A 141 -9.80 -19.25 4.15
C MET A 141 -8.44 -19.96 4.21
N ARG A 142 -7.91 -20.30 3.03
CA ARG A 142 -6.56 -20.85 2.89
C ARG A 142 -5.70 -19.82 2.18
N TRP A 143 -4.77 -19.24 2.91
CA TRP A 143 -3.75 -18.38 2.32
C TRP A 143 -2.74 -19.24 1.55
N SER A 144 -2.29 -18.75 0.39
CA SER A 144 -1.29 -19.40 -0.45
C SER A 144 -0.35 -18.35 -0.99
N GLU A 145 0.94 -18.46 -0.65
CA GLU A 145 2.02 -17.63 -1.23
C GLU A 145 2.20 -17.88 -2.73
N ILE A 146 1.71 -19.02 -3.20
CA ILE A 146 1.83 -19.48 -4.57
C ILE A 146 0.45 -19.34 -5.22
N ALA A 147 0.27 -18.36 -6.10
CA ALA A 147 -0.84 -18.44 -7.06
C ALA A 147 -0.47 -19.50 -8.13
N PRO A 148 -1.40 -20.32 -8.68
CA PRO A 148 -2.82 -20.52 -8.42
C PRO A 148 -3.14 -22.02 -8.17
N GLY A 149 -2.79 -22.60 -7.00
CA GLY A 149 -2.90 -24.06 -6.81
C GLY A 149 -4.02 -24.58 -5.89
N THR A 150 -4.58 -23.76 -5.00
CA THR A 150 -5.49 -24.27 -3.96
C THR A 150 -6.91 -24.49 -4.52
N PRO A 151 -7.46 -25.72 -4.47
CA PRO A 151 -8.83 -26.01 -4.91
C PRO A 151 -9.85 -25.22 -4.07
N TRP A 152 -10.88 -24.68 -4.72
CA TRP A 152 -11.97 -23.95 -4.06
C TRP A 152 -12.95 -24.92 -3.39
N PRO A 153 -13.43 -24.64 -2.16
CA PRO A 153 -14.53 -25.42 -1.58
C PRO A 153 -15.81 -25.19 -2.39
N GLU A 154 -16.35 -26.24 -3.02
CA GLU A 154 -17.48 -26.17 -3.94
C GLU A 154 -18.76 -25.58 -3.32
N HIS A 155 -18.90 -25.65 -2.00
CA HIS A 155 -20.06 -25.14 -1.26
C HIS A 155 -20.07 -23.61 -1.10
N LEU A 156 -19.00 -22.91 -1.45
CA LEU A 156 -18.88 -21.44 -1.34
C LEU A 156 -18.92 -20.72 -2.69
N ALA A 157 -19.24 -21.43 -3.77
CA ALA A 157 -19.23 -20.89 -5.14
C ALA A 157 -20.54 -20.21 -5.61
N GLN A 158 -21.41 -19.77 -4.68
CA GLN A 158 -22.65 -19.06 -4.99
C GLN A 158 -22.55 -17.57 -4.66
#